data_AF-A0A956MKA6-F1
#
_entry.id   AF-A0A956MKA6-F1
#
_cell.length_a   1.000
_cell.length_b   1.000
_cell.length_c   1.000
_cell.angle_alpha   90.00
_cell.angle_beta   90.00
_cell.angle_gamma   90.00
#
_symmetry.space_group_name_H-M   'P 1'
#
loop_
_entity.id
_entity.type
_entity.pdbx_description
1 polymer ?
#
loop_
_entity_poly.entity_id
_entity_poly.type
_entity_poly.pdbx_seq_one_letter_code
_entity_poly.pdbx_strand_id
1 'polypeptide(L)'
;MRESVTPSSDPGVPEALPRTLVTLRDRLGAGVLDRLWIFPPLIRGRRERGLLVATQFTEGDEDRRLLLTVTYQAERTGKGLTLESQVIEEGVSPDDRVPHVIEGVVSRSQLNLGPPREILLEGDEERYQELLSEYDAQLFEEVAP
;
A
#
# COMPACT_ATOMS: atom_id res chain seq x y z
N MET A 1 39.83 1.29 13.46
CA MET A 1 38.85 2.31 13.03
C MET A 1 37.77 1.56 12.26
N ARG A 2 36.88 0.85 12.97
CA ARG A 2 35.49 1.27 13.28
C ARG A 2 34.79 1.91 12.08
N GLU A 3 33.95 1.12 11.42
CA GLU A 3 32.54 1.47 11.15
C GLU A 3 31.72 0.19 11.28
N SER A 4 31.25 -0.08 12.51
CA SER A 4 30.12 -0.98 12.71
C SER A 4 28.89 -0.17 12.34
N VAL A 5 28.38 -0.34 11.12
CA VAL A 5 27.05 0.16 10.76
C VAL A 5 26.05 -0.61 11.62
N THR A 6 25.68 -0.03 12.75
CA THR A 6 24.50 -0.47 13.48
C THR A 6 23.33 -0.23 12.52
N PRO A 7 22.51 -1.23 12.17
CA PRO A 7 21.27 -0.93 11.47
C PRO A 7 20.51 0.04 12.37
N SER A 8 20.34 1.28 11.91
CA SER A 8 19.33 2.16 12.50
C SER A 8 18.02 1.45 12.24
N SER A 9 17.59 0.65 13.21
CA SER A 9 16.27 0.03 13.25
C SER A 9 15.26 1.12 13.56
N ASP A 10 15.29 2.22 12.80
CA ASP A 10 14.24 3.21 12.81
C ASP A 10 13.02 2.49 12.25
N PRO A 11 11.98 2.24 13.06
CA PRO A 11 10.82 1.47 12.63
C PRO A 11 9.97 2.22 11.60
N GLY A 12 10.39 3.42 11.17
CA GLY A 12 9.63 4.29 10.29
C GLY A 12 8.34 4.73 10.96
N VAL A 13 7.23 4.52 10.26
CA VAL A 13 5.89 4.79 10.76
C VAL A 13 5.05 3.52 10.54
N PRO A 14 5.16 2.53 11.42
CA PRO A 14 4.59 1.19 11.19
C PRO A 14 3.08 1.20 11.02
N GLU A 15 2.39 2.24 11.47
CA GLU A 15 0.94 2.43 11.31
C GLU A 15 0.54 2.90 9.90
N ALA A 16 1.46 3.43 9.10
CA ALA A 16 1.14 4.12 7.86
C ALA A 16 0.50 3.20 6.81
N LEU A 17 1.15 2.04 6.56
CA LEU A 17 0.63 1.03 5.65
C LEU A 17 -0.72 0.43 6.09
N PRO A 18 -0.89 -0.11 7.32
CA PRO A 18 -2.18 -0.67 7.74
C PRO A 18 -3.32 0.36 7.70
N ARG A 19 -3.07 1.62 8.08
CA ARG A 19 -4.09 2.69 7.96
C ARG A 19 -4.40 3.06 6.52
N THR A 20 -3.40 2.99 5.63
CA THR A 20 -3.62 3.18 4.20
C THR A 20 -4.50 2.06 3.62
N LEU A 21 -4.31 0.81 4.05
CA LEU A 21 -5.17 -0.32 3.68
C LEU A 21 -6.61 -0.13 4.18
N VAL A 22 -6.79 0.27 5.45
CA VAL A 22 -8.14 0.62 5.97
C VAL A 22 -8.80 1.72 5.14
N THR A 23 -8.06 2.80 4.86
CA THR A 23 -8.57 3.91 4.03
C THR A 23 -8.96 3.43 2.63
N LEU A 24 -8.15 2.55 2.04
CA LEU A 24 -8.42 1.97 0.72
C LEU A 24 -9.70 1.15 0.72
N ARG A 25 -9.86 0.26 1.71
CA ARG A 25 -11.06 -0.54 1.90
C ARG A 25 -12.30 0.34 2.10
N ASP A 26 -12.21 1.34 2.97
CA ASP A 26 -13.36 2.18 3.30
C ASP A 26 -13.78 3.06 2.11
N ARG A 27 -12.83 3.43 1.25
CA ARG A 27 -13.10 4.21 0.03
C ARG A 27 -13.63 3.38 -1.13
N LEU A 28 -13.14 2.15 -1.31
CA LEU A 28 -13.40 1.34 -2.50
C LEU A 28 -14.35 0.17 -2.26
N GLY A 29 -14.38 -0.36 -1.05
CA GLY A 29 -14.95 -1.67 -0.72
C GLY A 29 -13.95 -2.80 -0.96
N ALA A 30 -13.89 -3.78 -0.05
CA ALA A 30 -13.05 -4.97 -0.24
C ALA A 30 -13.59 -5.88 -1.35
N GLY A 31 -14.92 -5.99 -1.48
CA GLY A 31 -15.58 -6.90 -2.42
C GLY A 31 -15.32 -6.63 -3.91
N VAL A 32 -14.76 -5.47 -4.27
CA VAL A 32 -14.43 -5.12 -5.66
C VAL A 32 -12.94 -5.27 -5.98
N LEU A 33 -12.10 -5.49 -4.97
CA LEU A 33 -10.64 -5.58 -5.13
C LEU A 33 -10.23 -6.99 -5.53
N ASP A 34 -9.48 -7.10 -6.62
CA ASP A 34 -9.01 -8.39 -7.15
C ASP A 34 -7.62 -8.74 -6.59
N ARG A 35 -6.65 -7.84 -6.73
CA ARG A 35 -5.28 -8.04 -6.23
C ARG A 35 -4.67 -6.76 -5.66
N LEU A 36 -3.70 -6.94 -4.78
CA LEU A 36 -2.87 -5.88 -4.22
C LEU A 36 -1.39 -6.21 -4.39
N TRP A 37 -0.61 -5.20 -4.78
CA TRP A 37 0.85 -5.22 -4.74
C TRP A 37 1.31 -4.18 -3.74
N ILE A 38 1.91 -4.63 -2.65
CA ILE A 38 2.41 -3.77 -1.58
C ILE A 38 3.93 -3.67 -1.72
N PHE A 39 4.42 -2.48 -2.04
CA PHE A 39 5.85 -2.25 -2.19
C PHE A 39 6.51 -1.97 -0.83
N PRO A 40 7.76 -2.41 -0.60
CA PRO A 40 8.50 -2.06 0.61
C PRO A 40 8.61 -0.53 0.75
N PRO A 41 8.21 0.06 1.89
CA PRO A 41 8.24 1.50 2.03
C PRO A 41 9.66 2.05 2.11
N LEU A 42 9.82 3.31 1.69
CA LEU A 42 11.05 4.08 1.90
C LEU A 42 10.99 4.76 3.27
N ILE A 43 11.80 4.25 4.20
CA ILE A 43 11.90 4.78 5.56
C ILE A 43 13.12 5.71 5.68
N ARG A 44 12.91 6.90 6.26
CA ARG A 44 13.98 7.83 6.63
C ARG A 44 13.71 8.46 7.99
N GLY A 45 14.29 7.89 9.05
CA GLY A 45 14.04 8.33 10.42
C GLY A 45 12.56 8.15 10.78
N ARG A 46 11.89 9.25 11.16
CA ARG A 46 10.46 9.27 11.52
C ARG A 46 9.52 9.49 10.33
N ARG A 47 10.00 9.28 9.10
CA ARG A 47 9.22 9.46 7.87
C ARG A 47 9.16 8.16 7.09
N GLU A 48 8.01 7.92 6.51
CA GLU A 48 7.74 6.77 5.66
C GLU A 48 7.02 7.21 4.39
N ARG A 49 7.42 6.66 3.23
CA ARG A 49 6.70 6.83 1.97
C ARG A 49 6.50 5.48 1.34
N GLY A 50 5.30 5.20 0.85
CA GLY A 50 5.01 3.93 0.22
C GLY A 50 4.13 4.05 -1.01
N LEU A 51 4.07 2.92 -1.72
CA LEU A 51 3.32 2.71 -2.93
C LEU A 51 2.58 1.38 -2.77
N LEU A 52 1.30 1.38 -3.12
CA LEU A 52 0.54 0.18 -3.37
C LEU A 52 -0.04 0.28 -4.78
N VAL A 53 -0.22 -0.86 -5.41
CA VAL A 53 -1.07 -0.97 -6.61
C VAL A 53 -2.20 -1.91 -6.29
N ALA A 54 -3.41 -1.55 -6.70
CA ALA A 54 -4.59 -2.38 -6.57
C ALA A 54 -5.22 -2.60 -7.94
N THR A 55 -5.78 -3.78 -8.17
CA THR A 55 -6.73 -4.01 -9.25
C THR A 55 -8.14 -4.12 -8.72
N GLN A 56 -9.10 -3.61 -9.47
CA GLN A 56 -10.52 -3.83 -9.25
C GLN A 56 -11.15 -4.59 -10.42
N PHE A 57 -12.17 -5.38 -10.11
CA PHE A 57 -13.07 -5.89 -11.13
C PHE A 57 -13.78 -4.74 -11.85
N THR A 58 -13.91 -4.85 -13.17
CA THR A 58 -14.75 -3.95 -13.97
C THR A 58 -16.12 -4.56 -14.14
N GLU A 59 -17.17 -3.78 -13.88
CA GLU A 59 -18.55 -4.23 -14.06
C GLU A 59 -18.81 -4.57 -15.54
N GLY A 60 -19.29 -5.80 -15.79
CA GLY A 60 -19.62 -6.28 -17.13
C GLY A 60 -18.43 -6.71 -18.00
N ASP A 61 -17.21 -6.75 -17.47
CA ASP A 61 -16.02 -7.24 -18.19
C ASP A 61 -15.06 -7.99 -17.25
N GLU A 62 -15.19 -9.33 -17.24
CA GLU A 62 -14.44 -10.26 -16.39
C GLU A 62 -12.96 -10.38 -16.77
N ASP A 63 -12.57 -9.99 -17.99
CA ASP A 63 -11.19 -10.07 -18.49
C ASP A 63 -10.41 -8.78 -18.24
N ARG A 64 -11.08 -7.73 -17.76
CA ARG A 64 -10.50 -6.42 -17.52
C ARG A 64 -10.39 -6.13 -16.03
N ARG A 65 -9.38 -5.32 -15.70
CA ARG A 65 -9.15 -4.78 -14.37
C ARG A 65 -8.88 -3.29 -14.44
N LEU A 66 -9.52 -2.51 -13.57
CA LEU A 66 -9.12 -1.13 -13.31
C LEU A 66 -7.87 -1.14 -12.42
N LEU A 67 -6.79 -0.51 -12.87
CA LEU A 67 -5.60 -0.30 -12.05
C LEU A 67 -5.70 0.99 -11.26
N LEU A 68 -5.35 0.87 -9.98
CA LEU A 68 -5.27 1.97 -9.04
C LEU A 68 -3.87 2.02 -8.44
N THR A 69 -3.26 3.20 -8.44
CA THR A 69 -2.05 3.48 -7.68
C THR A 69 -2.44 4.18 -6.38
N VAL A 70 -1.93 3.70 -5.25
CA VAL A 70 -2.07 4.34 -3.95
C VAL A 70 -0.70 4.76 -3.46
N THR A 71 -0.47 6.05 -3.33
CA THR A 71 0.74 6.57 -2.67
C THR A 71 0.39 7.05 -1.28
N TYR A 72 1.31 6.90 -0.34
CA TYR A 72 1.18 7.52 0.98
C TYR A 72 2.50 8.11 1.46
N GLN A 73 2.37 9.13 2.30
CA GLN A 73 3.46 9.73 3.05
C GLN A 73 3.04 9.87 4.50
N ALA A 74 3.89 9.40 5.41
CA ALA A 74 3.67 9.48 6.83
C ALA A 74 4.86 10.11 7.54
N GLU A 75 4.59 10.87 8.60
CA GLU A 75 5.59 11.45 9.47
C GLU A 75 5.13 11.39 10.93
N ARG A 76 5.97 10.83 11.79
CA ARG A 76 5.76 10.83 13.24
C ARG A 76 6.48 12.03 13.85
N THR A 77 5.70 13.00 14.31
CA THR A 77 6.20 14.20 14.98
C THR A 77 6.02 14.09 16.49
N GLY A 78 6.60 15.03 17.25
CA GLY A 78 6.34 15.13 18.70
C GLY A 78 4.87 15.48 19.04
N LYS A 79 4.03 15.77 18.05
CA LYS A 79 2.60 16.10 18.18
C LYS A 79 1.67 15.00 17.66
N GLY A 80 2.22 13.84 17.25
CA GLY A 80 1.45 12.74 16.70
C GLY A 80 1.82 12.39 15.25
N LEU A 81 0.94 11.61 14.62
CA LEU A 81 1.10 11.07 13.28
C LEU A 81 0.46 11.99 12.23
N THR A 82 1.20 12.34 11.20
CA THR A 82 0.65 12.84 9.94
C THR A 82 0.67 11.71 8.92
N LEU A 83 -0.46 11.41 8.29
CA LEU A 83 -0.58 10.43 7.21
C LEU A 83 -1.41 11.04 6.08
N GLU A 84 -0.81 11.15 4.91
CA GLU A 84 -1.46 11.60 3.69
C GLU A 84 -1.44 10.46 2.67
N SER A 85 -2.57 10.20 2.01
CA SER A 85 -2.67 9.19 0.96
C SER A 85 -3.40 9.72 -0.26
N GLN A 86 -3.00 9.24 -1.43
CA GLN A 86 -3.60 9.60 -2.71
C GLN A 86 -3.86 8.33 -3.52
N VAL A 87 -5.09 8.20 -4.03
CA VAL A 87 -5.49 7.14 -4.96
C VAL A 87 -5.63 7.76 -6.35
N ILE A 88 -4.99 7.12 -7.33
CA ILE A 88 -4.99 7.53 -8.74
C ILE A 88 -5.45 6.35 -9.59
N GLU A 89 -6.40 6.59 -10.49
CA GLU A 89 -6.78 5.64 -11.53
C GLU A 89 -5.78 5.72 -12.69
N GLU A 90 -5.08 4.61 -12.95
CA GLU A 90 -4.10 4.52 -14.06
C GLU A 90 -4.78 4.09 -15.37
N GLY A 91 -5.96 3.47 -15.27
CA GLY A 91 -6.76 3.01 -16.41
C GLY A 91 -7.10 1.52 -16.35
N VAL A 92 -7.73 1.01 -17.41
CA VAL A 92 -8.22 -0.36 -17.50
C VAL A 92 -7.29 -1.21 -18.38
N SER A 93 -6.91 -2.38 -17.88
CA SER A 93 -6.04 -3.34 -18.59
C SER A 93 -6.68 -4.72 -18.61
N PRO A 94 -6.43 -5.56 -19.64
CA PRO A 94 -6.59 -7.00 -19.53
C PRO A 94 -5.82 -7.57 -18.34
N ASP A 95 -6.36 -8.58 -17.65
CA ASP A 95 -5.76 -9.20 -16.46
C ASP A 95 -4.33 -9.72 -16.74
N ASP A 96 -4.13 -10.38 -17.88
CA ASP A 96 -2.83 -10.91 -18.31
C ASP A 96 -1.75 -9.82 -18.52
N ARG A 97 -2.18 -8.56 -18.71
CA ARG A 97 -1.29 -7.41 -18.90
C ARG A 97 -1.05 -6.60 -17.63
N VAL A 98 -1.81 -6.83 -16.57
CA VAL A 98 -1.69 -6.09 -15.29
C VAL A 98 -0.23 -6.07 -14.79
N PRO A 99 0.52 -7.20 -14.74
CA PRO A 99 1.89 -7.17 -14.25
C PRO A 99 2.79 -6.20 -15.02
N HIS A 100 2.64 -6.12 -16.33
CA HIS A 100 3.44 -5.23 -17.16
C HIS A 100 3.06 -3.75 -16.98
N VAL A 101 1.78 -3.46 -16.75
CA VAL A 101 1.34 -2.08 -16.44
C VAL A 101 1.93 -1.63 -15.10
N ILE A 102 1.97 -2.52 -14.10
CA ILE A 102 2.58 -2.26 -12.79
C ILE A 102 4.07 -1.89 -12.93
N GLU A 103 4.84 -2.63 -13.73
CA GLU A 103 6.24 -2.28 -14.02
C GLU A 103 6.37 -0.84 -14.54
N GLY A 104 5.47 -0.45 -15.45
CA GLY A 104 5.39 0.90 -15.98
C GLY A 104 5.07 1.95 -14.91
N VAL A 105 4.10 1.68 -14.02
CA VAL A 105 3.73 2.57 -12.90
C VAL A 105 4.92 2.77 -11.95
N VAL A 106 5.58 1.68 -11.55
CA VAL A 106 6.73 1.70 -10.65
C VAL A 106 7.88 2.50 -11.27
N SER A 107 8.20 2.26 -12.55
CA SER A 107 9.22 3.01 -13.27
C SER A 107 8.95 4.53 -13.28
N ARG A 108 7.69 4.95 -13.43
CA ARG A 108 7.29 6.36 -13.42
C ARG A 108 7.29 6.99 -12.03
N SER A 109 7.12 6.20 -10.97
CA SER A 109 7.04 6.71 -9.59
C SER A 109 8.34 7.36 -9.09
N GLN A 110 9.48 7.11 -9.75
CA GLN A 110 10.84 7.50 -9.32
C GLN A 110 11.24 6.95 -7.94
N LEU A 111 10.42 6.08 -7.34
CA LEU A 111 10.71 5.40 -6.10
C LEU A 111 11.46 4.13 -6.45
N ASN A 112 12.73 4.03 -6.02
CA ASN A 112 13.51 2.80 -6.16
C ASN A 112 13.10 1.82 -5.05
N LEU A 113 11.89 1.25 -5.21
CA LEU A 113 11.29 0.32 -4.26
C LEU A 113 11.77 -1.10 -4.55
N GLY A 114 11.85 -1.92 -3.49
CA GLY A 114 12.06 -3.35 -3.65
C GLY A 114 10.89 -4.05 -4.35
N PRO A 115 11.00 -5.37 -4.61
CA PRO A 115 9.92 -6.13 -5.21
C PRO A 115 8.65 -6.09 -4.32
N PRO A 116 7.45 -5.97 -4.90
CA PRO A 116 6.22 -5.95 -4.13
C PRO A 116 5.87 -7.33 -3.57
N ARG A 117 5.12 -7.33 -2.47
CA ARG A 117 4.33 -8.49 -2.04
C ARG A 117 3.00 -8.47 -2.79
N GLU A 118 2.73 -9.50 -3.58
CA GLU A 118 1.43 -9.71 -4.22
C GLU A 118 0.48 -10.43 -3.26
N ILE A 119 -0.74 -9.92 -3.16
CA ILE A 119 -1.86 -10.49 -2.40
C ILE A 119 -3.02 -10.67 -3.36
N LEU A 120 -3.52 -11.91 -3.45
CA LEU A 120 -4.71 -12.26 -4.19
C LEU A 120 -5.92 -12.13 -3.27
N LEU A 121 -6.89 -11.28 -3.63
CA LEU A 121 -8.10 -11.03 -2.87
C LEU A 121 -9.34 -11.64 -3.54
N GLU A 122 -9.44 -11.55 -4.87
CA GLU A 122 -10.59 -12.05 -5.66
C GLU A 122 -11.95 -11.52 -5.18
N GLY A 123 -12.00 -10.31 -4.61
CA GLY A 123 -13.22 -9.73 -4.04
C GLY A 123 -13.65 -10.40 -2.73
N ASP A 124 -12.80 -11.22 -2.12
CA ASP A 124 -13.08 -11.86 -0.84
C ASP A 124 -12.78 -10.90 0.33
N GLU A 125 -13.85 -10.46 1.00
CA GLU A 125 -13.73 -9.59 2.17
C GLU A 125 -12.99 -10.27 3.33
N GLU A 126 -13.13 -11.59 3.50
CA GLU A 126 -12.45 -12.34 4.55
C GLU A 126 -10.93 -12.30 4.34
N ARG A 127 -10.46 -12.52 3.11
CA ARG A 127 -9.02 -12.38 2.77
C ARG A 127 -8.49 -10.98 3.01
N TYR A 128 -9.29 -9.96 2.77
CA TYR A 128 -8.91 -8.59 3.11
C TYR A 128 -8.77 -8.40 4.63
N GLN A 129 -9.68 -8.96 5.41
CA GLN A 129 -9.60 -8.93 6.88
C GLN A 129 -8.42 -9.75 7.41
N GLU A 130 -8.10 -10.89 6.80
CA GLU A 130 -6.91 -11.68 7.11
C GLU A 130 -5.64 -10.85 6.88
N LEU A 131 -5.53 -10.16 5.75
CA LEU A 131 -4.42 -9.23 5.47
C LEU A 131 -4.29 -8.16 6.56
N LEU A 132 -5.39 -7.54 6.99
CA LEU A 132 -5.37 -6.54 8.06
C LEU A 132 -4.98 -7.14 9.41
N SER A 133 -5.33 -8.39 9.66
CA SER A 133 -5.04 -9.12 10.91
C SER A 133 -3.56 -9.49 11.06
N GLU A 134 -2.75 -9.36 10.00
CA GLU A 134 -1.30 -9.51 10.08
C GLU A 134 -0.62 -8.35 10.84
N TYR A 135 -1.31 -7.23 11.00
CA TYR A 135 -0.81 -6.05 11.68
C TYR A 135 -1.30 -6.00 13.13
N ASP A 136 -0.45 -5.53 14.04
CA ASP A 136 -0.83 -5.34 15.44
C ASP A 136 -2.04 -4.40 15.56
N ALA A 137 -3.04 -4.80 16.36
CA ALA A 137 -4.27 -4.04 16.57
C ALA A 137 -4.01 -2.58 17.01
N GLN A 138 -2.93 -2.36 17.77
CA GLN A 138 -2.49 -1.04 18.25
C GLN A 138 -2.12 -0.08 17.12
N LEU A 139 -1.74 -0.58 15.93
CA LEU A 139 -1.38 0.26 14.79
C LEU A 139 -2.60 0.97 14.19
N PHE A 140 -3.79 0.44 14.43
CA PHE A 140 -5.06 1.01 14.00
C PHE A 140 -5.65 2.01 14.99
N GLU A 141 -5.16 2.06 16.24
CA GLU A 141 -5.68 2.98 17.25
C GLU A 141 -5.35 4.43 16.91
N GLU A 142 -6.36 5.30 16.87
CA GLU A 142 -6.15 6.73 16.63
C GLU A 142 -5.22 7.30 17.72
N VAL A 143 -4.04 7.79 17.33
CA VAL A 143 -3.15 8.46 18.29
C VAL A 143 -3.80 9.81 18.56
N ALA A 144 -4.63 9.86 19.61
CA ALA A 144 -5.28 11.09 20.05
C ALA A 144 -4.22 12.20 20.24
N PRO A 145 -4.54 13.44 19.84
CA PRO A 145 -3.61 14.58 19.95
C PRO A 145 -3.20 14.91 21.39
#